data_AF-A0A8B9ZQM4-F1
#
_entry.id   AF-A0A8B9ZQM4-F1
#
_cell.length_a   1.000
_cell.length_b   1.000
_cell.length_c   1.000
_cell.angle_alpha   90.00
_cell.angle_beta   90.00
_cell.angle_gamma   90.00
#
_symmetry.space_group_name_H-M   'P 1'
#
loop_
_entity.id
_entity.type
_entity.pdbx_description
1 polymer ?
#
loop_
_entity_poly.entity_id
_entity_poly.type
_entity_poly.pdbx_seq_one_letter_code
_entity_poly.pdbx_strand_id
1 'polypeptide(L)'
;MELWGCLRGALTWGTLGEVWGGLCSMGLGDALGGALLCGTLGMVWGALLHETPWGGHWRGSALRDPGDLGGALLCTEVDGGTEMTFLPPHPPAGAFLMQVASSCPLAANGSVMGFDFTLSFNKNPLVCYDPDNQRFVACNWGLLQRQAMQLAARLNNGSTWVQRIEARRQACSDLALRFWDWTVLRRTQPQVRIIPAETGNARVPVRLTCHIWGFYPPEVTVIWLHNGDIVEPDDYNPISAIPNGDWSYQTHVSLLVAPVAGDTYTCSVQHVSLQEPLLEDWSPGLMPEVTILVVVATVLMVLGLGLFLAGVYRYKARPPAPGYTPLPGDNYPAGSI
;
A
#
# COMPACT_ATOMS: atom_id res chain seq x y z
N MET A 1 -48.88 16.98 -35.96
CA MET A 1 -49.26 15.66 -36.50
C MET A 1 -48.02 14.80 -36.37
N GLU A 2 -47.86 14.12 -35.24
CA GLU A 2 -48.32 12.72 -35.03
C GLU A 2 -47.44 11.78 -35.88
N LEU A 3 -46.72 10.76 -35.41
CA LEU A 3 -46.70 9.98 -34.17
C LEU A 3 -45.36 9.19 -34.09
N TRP A 4 -44.81 9.04 -32.87
CA TRP A 4 -44.37 7.80 -32.16
C TRP A 4 -43.84 6.58 -32.94
N GLY A 5 -42.87 5.76 -32.50
CA GLY A 5 -42.18 5.45 -31.24
C GLY A 5 -41.23 4.26 -31.55
N CYS A 6 -40.24 3.85 -30.74
CA CYS A 6 -40.41 3.15 -29.46
C CYS A 6 -39.05 2.94 -28.76
N LEU A 7 -39.13 2.73 -27.45
CA LEU A 7 -38.07 2.69 -26.43
C LEU A 7 -37.38 1.31 -26.26
N ARG A 8 -36.17 1.40 -25.66
CA ARG A 8 -35.63 0.63 -24.51
C ARG A 8 -34.86 -0.70 -24.71
N GLY A 9 -33.77 -0.78 -23.94
CA GLY A 9 -33.02 -1.95 -23.49
C GLY A 9 -31.56 -1.58 -23.19
N ALA A 10 -31.26 -0.78 -22.15
CA ALA A 10 -31.00 -1.17 -20.75
C ALA A 10 -29.74 -2.06 -20.52
N LEU A 11 -28.72 -1.41 -19.95
CA LEU A 11 -27.86 -1.86 -18.83
C LEU A 11 -26.65 -2.80 -19.07
N THR A 12 -25.50 -2.27 -18.59
CA THR A 12 -24.48 -2.91 -17.72
C THR A 12 -23.46 -3.91 -18.31
N TRP A 13 -22.21 -3.47 -18.52
CA TRP A 13 -21.00 -3.75 -17.71
C TRP A 13 -19.69 -3.51 -18.51
N GLY A 14 -18.68 -2.98 -17.82
CA GLY A 14 -17.30 -2.76 -18.27
C GLY A 14 -16.50 -2.20 -17.09
N THR A 15 -16.21 -3.02 -16.08
CA THR A 15 -14.94 -3.76 -15.83
C THR A 15 -13.81 -2.89 -15.26
N LEU A 16 -13.68 -2.98 -13.92
CA LEU A 16 -12.40 -2.96 -13.19
C LEU A 16 -11.77 -4.36 -13.28
N GLY A 17 -10.45 -4.46 -13.43
CA GLY A 17 -9.74 -5.68 -13.06
C GLY A 17 -8.44 -5.96 -13.81
N GLU A 18 -7.40 -5.17 -13.59
CA GLU A 18 -6.02 -5.59 -13.85
C GLU A 18 -5.11 -5.09 -12.73
N VAL A 19 -4.80 -5.92 -11.73
CA VAL A 19 -3.50 -5.97 -11.04
C VAL A 19 -3.35 -7.37 -10.43
N TRP A 20 -2.14 -7.95 -10.56
CA TRP A 20 -1.61 -9.18 -9.95
C TRP A 20 -1.52 -10.43 -10.85
N GLY A 21 -0.48 -10.45 -11.69
CA GLY A 21 0.13 -11.66 -12.22
C GLY A 21 1.64 -11.59 -12.02
N GLY A 22 2.15 -12.23 -10.96
CA GLY A 22 3.57 -12.25 -10.62
C GLY A 22 3.97 -13.51 -9.85
N LEU A 23 4.50 -14.48 -10.60
CA LEU A 23 5.40 -15.58 -10.22
C LEU A 23 4.99 -16.57 -9.09
N CYS A 24 4.82 -17.84 -9.49
CA CYS A 24 5.56 -18.94 -8.88
C CYS A 24 5.69 -20.12 -9.86
N SER A 25 6.92 -20.53 -10.14
CA SER A 25 7.29 -21.75 -10.88
C SER A 25 8.45 -22.43 -10.14
N MET A 26 8.57 -23.75 -10.30
CA MET A 26 9.42 -24.74 -9.60
C MET A 26 8.80 -25.27 -8.28
N GLY A 27 8.57 -26.57 -8.04
CA GLY A 27 8.81 -27.80 -8.80
C GLY A 27 9.05 -28.98 -7.85
N LEU A 28 8.36 -30.11 -8.11
CA LEU A 28 8.57 -31.51 -7.68
C LEU A 28 8.15 -31.99 -6.26
N GLY A 29 7.42 -33.13 -6.23
CA GLY A 29 7.72 -34.22 -5.28
C GLY A 29 6.55 -34.93 -4.55
N ASP A 30 5.76 -35.71 -5.29
CA ASP A 30 4.93 -36.89 -4.98
C ASP A 30 4.56 -37.39 -3.55
N ALA A 31 3.32 -37.92 -3.53
CA ALA A 31 2.80 -39.10 -2.81
C ALA A 31 2.26 -38.95 -1.36
N LEU A 32 0.92 -38.95 -1.25
CA LEU A 32 0.12 -39.92 -0.48
C LEU A 32 -1.38 -39.75 -0.82
N GLY A 33 -2.06 -40.88 -1.07
CA GLY A 33 -3.38 -40.96 -1.69
C GLY A 33 -4.58 -40.77 -0.76
N GLY A 34 -5.72 -40.48 -1.40
CA GLY A 34 -7.05 -40.42 -0.78
C GLY A 34 -8.05 -39.72 -1.70
N ALA A 35 -8.68 -40.47 -2.60
CA ALA A 35 -9.69 -40.00 -3.54
C ALA A 35 -11.11 -39.97 -2.91
N LEU A 36 -12.01 -39.21 -3.57
CA LEU A 36 -13.47 -39.00 -3.38
C LEU A 36 -13.80 -37.67 -2.68
N LEU A 37 -14.36 -36.63 -3.31
CA LEU A 37 -15.10 -36.50 -4.57
C LEU A 37 -14.84 -35.12 -5.19
N CYS A 38 -14.28 -35.12 -6.40
CA CYS A 38 -14.29 -33.99 -7.32
C CYS A 38 -15.42 -34.24 -8.33
N GLY A 39 -16.42 -33.36 -8.34
CA GLY A 39 -17.54 -33.36 -9.28
C GLY A 39 -17.45 -32.16 -10.21
N THR A 40 -16.42 -32.16 -11.05
CA THR A 40 -16.43 -31.82 -12.49
C THR A 40 -17.29 -30.64 -12.95
N LEU A 41 -16.62 -29.49 -13.03
CA LEU A 41 -16.64 -28.64 -14.23
C LEU A 41 -16.15 -29.46 -15.45
N GLY A 42 -16.85 -29.31 -16.57
CA GLY A 42 -16.32 -29.56 -17.91
C GLY A 42 -16.81 -30.84 -18.58
N MET A 43 -17.13 -30.70 -19.87
CA MET A 43 -17.64 -31.69 -20.84
C MET A 43 -19.18 -31.69 -20.87
N VAL A 44 -19.81 -31.23 -21.95
CA VAL A 44 -19.74 -31.89 -23.25
C VAL A 44 -19.58 -30.90 -24.42
N TRP A 45 -18.56 -31.22 -25.20
CA TRP A 45 -18.23 -30.85 -26.56
C TRP A 45 -19.32 -31.37 -27.53
N GLY A 46 -19.75 -30.58 -28.51
CA GLY A 46 -20.44 -31.18 -29.66
C GLY A 46 -21.39 -30.27 -30.43
N ALA A 47 -21.10 -30.19 -31.72
CA ALA A 47 -21.97 -29.81 -32.84
C ALA A 47 -22.09 -28.30 -33.16
N LEU A 48 -21.79 -27.85 -34.37
CA LEU A 48 -21.36 -28.53 -35.59
C LEU A 48 -20.79 -27.47 -36.55
N LEU A 49 -19.58 -27.73 -37.04
CA LEU A 49 -19.07 -27.57 -38.41
C LEU A 49 -19.51 -26.32 -39.20
N HIS A 50 -18.58 -25.50 -39.69
CA HIS A 50 -17.86 -25.86 -40.91
C HIS A 50 -16.65 -24.93 -41.11
N GLU A 51 -15.45 -25.46 -41.29
CA GLU A 51 -14.38 -24.86 -42.13
C GLU A 51 -13.28 -25.93 -42.34
N THR A 52 -12.90 -26.13 -43.60
CA THR A 52 -11.70 -26.85 -44.05
C THR A 52 -10.84 -25.85 -44.86
N PRO A 53 -9.65 -26.20 -45.39
CA PRO A 53 -8.37 -25.88 -44.77
C PRO A 53 -7.48 -24.96 -45.64
N TRP A 54 -6.26 -24.72 -45.14
CA TRP A 54 -5.03 -24.27 -45.83
C TRP A 54 -4.65 -22.78 -45.74
N GLY A 55 -3.72 -22.51 -44.80
CA GLY A 55 -2.33 -22.16 -45.14
C GLY A 55 -2.05 -20.78 -45.75
N GLY A 56 -1.44 -19.89 -44.94
CA GLY A 56 -0.77 -18.70 -45.45
C GLY A 56 -0.16 -17.85 -44.33
N HIS A 57 1.14 -17.99 -44.12
CA HIS A 57 1.93 -17.30 -43.10
C HIS A 57 2.21 -15.85 -43.53
N TRP A 58 1.81 -14.85 -42.73
CA TRP A 58 2.35 -13.49 -42.82
C TRP A 58 2.77 -12.99 -41.44
N ARG A 59 4.02 -12.53 -41.36
CA ARG A 59 4.66 -11.93 -40.19
C ARG A 59 4.27 -10.45 -40.17
N GLY A 60 3.50 -10.01 -39.18
CA GLY A 60 3.12 -8.62 -38.98
C GLY A 60 3.25 -8.23 -37.51
N SER A 61 4.13 -7.28 -37.24
CA SER A 61 4.30 -6.58 -35.97
C SER A 61 3.00 -5.92 -35.54
N ALA A 62 2.44 -6.35 -34.40
CA ALA A 62 1.26 -5.74 -33.81
C ALA A 62 1.60 -4.36 -33.24
N LEU A 63 1.07 -3.33 -33.89
CA LEU A 63 0.97 -1.97 -33.38
C LEU A 63 -0.03 -1.90 -32.24
N ARG A 64 0.34 -1.03 -31.29
CA ARG A 64 -0.28 -0.70 -30.02
C ARG A 64 -1.52 0.21 -30.23
N ASP A 65 -2.57 -0.11 -29.47
CA ASP A 65 -3.73 0.68 -29.04
C ASP A 65 -4.70 1.36 -30.06
N PRO A 66 -6.03 1.18 -29.90
CA PRO A 66 -7.06 1.80 -30.73
C PRO A 66 -7.46 3.17 -30.15
N GLY A 67 -6.64 4.20 -30.36
CA GLY A 67 -6.90 5.56 -29.85
C GLY A 67 -6.77 6.69 -30.87
N ASP A 68 -6.33 6.42 -32.10
CA ASP A 68 -5.74 7.47 -32.96
C ASP A 68 -6.46 7.67 -34.30
N LEU A 69 -7.79 7.68 -34.30
CA LEU A 69 -8.59 8.03 -35.49
C LEU A 69 -9.56 9.18 -35.18
N GLY A 70 -8.99 10.32 -34.79
CA GLY A 70 -9.70 11.60 -34.63
C GLY A 70 -9.42 12.60 -35.75
N GLY A 71 -8.96 12.17 -36.93
CA GLY A 71 -8.79 13.05 -38.09
C GLY A 71 -10.11 13.23 -38.84
N ALA A 72 -10.57 14.47 -39.02
CA ALA A 72 -11.68 14.78 -39.91
C ALA A 72 -11.19 14.69 -41.37
N LEU A 73 -11.81 13.82 -42.17
CA LEU A 73 -11.61 13.75 -43.62
C LEU A 73 -12.45 14.84 -44.29
N LEU A 74 -11.80 15.79 -44.96
CA LEU A 74 -12.48 16.74 -45.84
C LEU A 74 -12.33 16.25 -47.28
N CYS A 75 -13.43 15.86 -47.92
CA CYS A 75 -13.45 15.52 -49.34
C CYS A 75 -13.73 16.79 -50.15
N THR A 76 -12.79 17.24 -50.98
CA THR A 76 -13.05 18.23 -52.03
C THR A 76 -12.80 17.58 -53.37
N GLU A 77 -13.80 17.62 -54.25
CA GLU A 77 -13.73 17.11 -55.61
C GLU A 77 -13.03 18.15 -56.49
N VAL A 78 -11.84 17.83 -57.00
CA VAL A 78 -11.14 18.63 -58.02
C VAL A 78 -10.82 17.67 -59.17
N ASP A 79 -11.41 17.96 -60.32
CA ASP A 79 -11.17 17.36 -61.65
C ASP A 79 -10.56 15.94 -61.66
N GLY A 80 -11.41 14.93 -61.50
CA GLY A 80 -11.12 13.56 -61.94
C GLY A 80 -10.15 12.75 -61.07
N GLY A 81 -9.82 13.19 -59.85
CA GLY A 81 -9.07 12.40 -58.88
C GLY A 81 -9.40 12.80 -57.44
N THR A 82 -9.72 11.83 -56.57
CA THR A 82 -9.94 12.07 -55.13
C THR A 82 -8.60 12.09 -54.39
N GLU A 83 -8.15 13.26 -53.96
CA GLU A 83 -6.95 13.40 -53.12
C GLU A 83 -7.36 13.53 -51.64
N MET A 84 -7.06 12.50 -50.84
CA MET A 84 -7.30 12.53 -49.39
C MET A 84 -6.17 13.31 -48.72
N THR A 85 -6.43 14.58 -48.41
CA THR A 85 -5.46 15.38 -47.65
C THR A 85 -5.66 15.11 -46.16
N PHE A 86 -4.69 14.44 -45.53
CA PHE A 86 -4.66 14.33 -44.07
C PHE A 86 -4.32 15.70 -43.48
N LEU A 87 -5.30 16.36 -42.86
CA LEU A 87 -5.01 17.49 -41.98
C LEU A 87 -4.21 16.97 -40.79
N PRO A 88 -3.06 17.58 -40.44
CA PRO A 88 -2.33 17.17 -39.25
C PRO A 88 -3.27 17.31 -38.03
N PRO A 89 -3.23 16.34 -37.09
CA PRO A 89 -4.01 16.44 -35.88
C PRO A 89 -3.71 17.78 -35.21
N HIS A 90 -4.76 18.49 -34.79
CA HIS A 90 -4.56 19.69 -33.97
C HIS A 90 -3.68 19.29 -32.79
N PRO A 91 -2.62 20.05 -32.47
CA PRO A 91 -1.83 19.76 -31.29
C PRO A 91 -2.79 19.65 -30.10
N PRO A 92 -2.64 18.65 -29.22
CA PRO A 92 -3.52 18.50 -28.07
C PRO A 92 -3.55 19.86 -27.37
N ALA A 93 -4.73 20.44 -27.26
CA ALA A 93 -4.90 21.72 -26.57
C ALA A 93 -4.21 21.61 -25.21
N GLY A 94 -3.21 22.47 -24.98
CA GLY A 94 -2.46 22.43 -23.72
C GLY A 94 -3.42 22.49 -22.54
N ALA A 95 -3.33 21.53 -21.62
CA ALA A 95 -4.16 21.53 -20.43
C ALA A 95 -3.63 22.60 -19.46
N PHE A 96 -4.44 23.62 -19.20
CA PHE A 96 -4.15 24.62 -18.19
C PHE A 96 -4.99 24.39 -16.93
N LEU A 97 -4.42 24.67 -15.76
CA LEU A 97 -5.10 24.56 -14.47
C LEU A 97 -5.27 25.95 -13.85
N MET A 98 -6.50 26.30 -13.47
CA MET A 98 -6.77 27.42 -12.57
C MET A 98 -7.05 26.90 -11.17
N GLN A 99 -6.39 27.47 -10.17
CA GLN A 99 -6.60 27.13 -8.77
C GLN A 99 -7.01 28.38 -8.00
N VAL A 100 -8.04 28.21 -7.16
CA VAL A 100 -8.49 29.24 -6.23
C VAL A 100 -8.34 28.66 -4.84
N ALA A 101 -7.30 29.09 -4.14
CA ALA A 101 -6.96 28.60 -2.81
C ALA A 101 -7.19 29.69 -1.77
N SER A 102 -7.70 29.29 -0.60
CA SER A 102 -7.79 30.15 0.58
C SER A 102 -7.32 29.37 1.78
N SER A 103 -6.46 29.96 2.60
CA SER A 103 -5.95 29.38 3.85
C SER A 103 -6.14 30.36 5.00
N CYS A 104 -6.42 29.81 6.18
CA CYS A 104 -6.64 30.56 7.40
C CYS A 104 -5.82 29.90 8.51
N PRO A 105 -4.60 30.38 8.77
CA PRO A 105 -3.83 29.91 9.91
C PRO A 105 -4.54 30.31 11.21
N LEU A 106 -4.72 29.32 12.08
CA LEU A 106 -5.37 29.48 13.38
C LEU A 106 -4.33 29.25 14.48
N ALA A 107 -4.37 30.07 15.52
CA ALA A 107 -3.58 29.85 16.72
C ALA A 107 -4.18 28.72 17.58
N ALA A 108 -3.41 28.18 18.52
CA ALA A 108 -3.86 27.09 19.40
C ALA A 108 -5.09 27.44 20.26
N ASN A 109 -5.39 28.74 20.45
CA ASN A 109 -6.58 29.22 21.14
C ASN A 109 -7.82 29.38 20.22
N GLY A 110 -7.71 28.99 18.94
CA GLY A 110 -8.77 29.14 17.94
C GLY A 110 -8.87 30.53 17.28
N SER A 111 -8.02 31.48 17.64
CA SER A 111 -8.01 32.81 17.01
C SER A 111 -7.39 32.78 15.61
N VAL A 112 -7.92 33.57 14.69
CA VAL A 112 -7.40 33.70 13.32
C VAL A 112 -6.12 34.54 13.33
N MET A 113 -5.01 33.96 12.88
CA MET A 113 -3.73 34.67 12.76
C MET A 113 -3.59 35.42 11.44
N GLY A 114 -4.28 34.95 10.39
CA GLY A 114 -4.20 35.56 9.07
C GLY A 114 -5.22 34.95 8.11
N PHE A 115 -5.27 35.49 6.91
CA PHE A 115 -6.07 34.95 5.83
C PHE A 115 -5.38 35.18 4.50
N ASP A 116 -5.01 34.09 3.87
CA ASP A 116 -4.40 34.11 2.55
C ASP A 116 -5.42 33.64 1.53
N PHE A 117 -5.52 34.37 0.43
CA PHE A 117 -6.26 33.95 -0.74
C PHE A 117 -5.37 34.13 -1.96
N THR A 118 -5.29 33.11 -2.80
CA THR A 118 -4.49 33.11 -4.02
C THR A 118 -5.28 32.53 -5.19
N LEU A 119 -5.21 33.22 -6.32
CA LEU A 119 -5.71 32.74 -7.60
C LEU A 119 -4.51 32.47 -8.51
N SER A 120 -4.29 31.19 -8.81
CA SER A 120 -3.10 30.69 -9.50
C SER A 120 -3.46 30.10 -10.85
N PHE A 121 -2.65 30.40 -11.86
CA PHE A 121 -2.76 29.82 -13.20
C PHE A 121 -1.52 29.00 -13.52
N ASN A 122 -1.71 27.72 -13.82
CA ASN A 122 -0.65 26.76 -14.11
C ASN A 122 0.50 26.84 -13.08
N LYS A 123 0.14 26.77 -11.79
CA LYS A 123 1.01 26.91 -10.61
C LYS A 123 1.65 28.30 -10.40
N ASN A 124 1.36 29.30 -11.23
CA ASN A 124 1.82 30.67 -11.03
C ASN A 124 0.76 31.51 -10.28
N PRO A 125 1.04 32.04 -9.08
CA PRO A 125 0.08 32.85 -8.33
C PRO A 125 -0.13 34.19 -9.01
N LEU A 126 -1.30 34.45 -9.59
CA LEU A 126 -1.57 35.71 -10.29
C LEU A 126 -1.99 36.81 -9.32
N VAL A 127 -3.04 36.54 -8.55
CA VAL A 127 -3.70 37.53 -7.69
C VAL A 127 -3.76 36.99 -6.27
N CYS A 128 -3.43 37.83 -5.29
CA CYS A 128 -3.74 37.58 -3.89
C CYS A 128 -4.67 38.65 -3.32
N TYR A 129 -5.22 38.37 -2.15
CA TYR A 129 -6.03 39.31 -1.40
C TYR A 129 -5.19 39.95 -0.30
N ASP A 130 -5.21 41.27 -0.23
CA ASP A 130 -4.62 42.05 0.85
C ASP A 130 -5.74 42.37 1.86
N PRO A 131 -5.73 41.74 3.06
CA PRO A 131 -6.78 41.91 4.05
C PRO A 131 -6.76 43.31 4.70
N ASP A 132 -5.61 43.97 4.78
CA ASP A 132 -5.48 45.28 5.43
C ASP A 132 -6.11 46.38 4.58
N ASN A 133 -5.88 46.31 3.26
CA ASN A 133 -6.44 47.26 2.28
C ASN A 133 -7.74 46.77 1.64
N GLN A 134 -8.24 45.60 2.03
CA GLN A 134 -9.45 44.94 1.54
C GLN A 134 -9.55 44.91 0.00
N ARG A 135 -8.45 44.56 -0.67
CA ARG A 135 -8.36 44.61 -2.13
C ARG A 135 -7.51 43.48 -2.71
N PHE A 136 -7.77 43.16 -3.96
CA PHE A 136 -6.95 42.24 -4.72
C PHE A 136 -5.69 42.93 -5.26
N VAL A 137 -4.54 42.27 -5.12
CA VAL A 137 -3.24 42.73 -5.60
C VAL A 137 -2.58 41.67 -6.47
N ALA A 138 -1.76 42.09 -7.44
CA ALA A 138 -1.00 41.16 -8.27
C ALA A 138 0.22 40.64 -7.48
N CYS A 139 0.39 39.32 -7.42
CA CYS A 139 1.43 38.68 -6.61
C CYS A 139 2.63 38.16 -7.39
N ASN A 140 2.49 37.97 -8.70
CA ASN A 140 3.57 37.47 -9.54
C ASN A 140 4.08 38.50 -10.53
N TRP A 141 5.28 39.00 -10.28
CA TRP A 141 6.00 39.97 -11.11
C TRP A 141 6.65 39.38 -12.37
N GLY A 142 6.34 38.13 -12.73
CA GLY A 142 6.87 37.43 -13.89
C GLY A 142 6.13 37.72 -15.21
N LEU A 143 6.18 36.75 -16.14
CA LEU A 143 5.64 36.89 -17.50
C LEU A 143 4.16 37.30 -17.54
N LEU A 144 3.37 36.85 -16.56
CA LEU A 144 1.92 37.08 -16.49
C LEU A 144 1.53 38.32 -15.68
N GLN A 145 2.48 39.20 -15.32
CA GLN A 145 2.21 40.33 -14.43
C GLN A 145 1.16 41.31 -15.00
N ARG A 146 1.15 41.56 -16.32
CA ARG A 146 0.12 42.40 -16.94
C ARG A 146 -1.27 41.79 -16.80
N GLN A 147 -1.39 40.48 -17.03
CA GLN A 147 -2.64 39.75 -16.90
C GLN A 147 -3.10 39.72 -15.43
N ALA A 148 -2.17 39.54 -14.49
CA ALA A 148 -2.44 39.59 -13.06
C ALA A 148 -2.98 40.97 -12.62
N MET A 149 -2.36 42.07 -13.05
CA MET A 149 -2.84 43.42 -12.75
C MET A 149 -4.23 43.69 -13.34
N GLN A 150 -4.48 43.28 -14.59
CA GLN A 150 -5.79 43.41 -15.21
C GLN A 150 -6.86 42.57 -14.51
N LEU A 151 -6.49 41.39 -14.00
CA LEU A 151 -7.40 40.53 -13.27
C LEU A 151 -7.70 41.09 -11.88
N ALA A 152 -6.68 41.57 -11.16
CA ALA A 152 -6.86 42.23 -9.88
C ALA A 152 -7.74 43.48 -10.01
N ALA A 153 -7.52 44.31 -11.03
CA ALA A 153 -8.36 45.47 -11.31
C ALA A 153 -9.82 45.08 -11.60
N ARG A 154 -10.03 43.98 -12.34
CA ARG A 154 -11.38 43.45 -12.60
C ARG A 154 -12.06 42.91 -11.34
N LEU A 155 -11.32 42.22 -10.47
CA LEU A 155 -11.84 41.72 -9.20
C LEU A 155 -12.17 42.85 -8.21
N ASN A 156 -11.42 43.95 -8.27
CA ASN A 156 -11.68 45.17 -7.51
C ASN A 156 -12.75 46.07 -8.15
N ASN A 157 -13.24 45.76 -9.35
CA ASN A 157 -14.24 46.58 -10.05
C ASN A 157 -15.65 46.32 -9.51
N GLY A 158 -15.90 46.78 -8.28
CA GLY A 158 -17.12 46.56 -7.51
C GLY A 158 -16.82 45.93 -6.15
N SER A 159 -17.86 45.75 -5.33
CA SER A 159 -17.74 45.20 -3.97
C SER A 159 -18.00 43.69 -3.88
N THR A 160 -18.53 43.06 -4.93
CA THR A 160 -19.05 41.68 -4.86
C THR A 160 -17.98 40.65 -4.49
N TRP A 161 -16.81 40.70 -5.15
CA TRP A 161 -15.71 39.77 -4.88
C TRP A 161 -15.03 40.03 -3.53
N VAL A 162 -14.90 41.31 -3.15
CA VAL A 162 -14.34 41.70 -1.85
C VAL A 162 -15.24 41.22 -0.72
N GLN A 163 -16.55 41.45 -0.81
CA GLN A 163 -17.54 40.95 0.15
C GLN A 163 -17.53 39.42 0.25
N ARG A 164 -17.40 38.73 -0.89
CA ARG A 164 -17.35 37.26 -0.92
C ARG A 164 -16.11 36.71 -0.20
N ILE A 165 -14.96 37.37 -0.36
CA ILE A 165 -13.75 36.98 0.35
C ILE A 165 -13.86 37.26 1.85
N GLU A 166 -14.38 38.41 2.23
CA GLU A 166 -14.54 38.72 3.65
C GLU A 166 -15.52 37.75 4.34
N ALA A 167 -16.62 37.40 3.65
CA ALA A 167 -17.52 36.34 4.12
C ALA A 167 -16.81 34.98 4.25
N ARG A 168 -15.90 34.65 3.33
CA ARG A 168 -15.11 33.40 3.39
C ARG A 168 -14.12 33.43 4.55
N ARG A 169 -13.50 34.58 4.82
CA ARG A 169 -12.60 34.79 5.96
C ARG A 169 -13.33 34.56 7.29
N GLN A 170 -14.49 35.19 7.44
CA GLN A 170 -15.35 35.01 8.62
C GLN A 170 -15.77 33.55 8.78
N ALA A 171 -16.31 32.93 7.72
CA ALA A 171 -16.74 31.54 7.72
C ALA A 171 -15.61 30.56 8.06
N CYS A 172 -14.36 30.88 7.72
CA CYS A 172 -13.24 30.03 8.05
C CYS A 172 -13.01 29.93 9.56
N SER A 173 -13.22 31.01 10.31
CA SER A 173 -13.15 31.00 11.77
C SER A 173 -14.30 30.20 12.39
N ASP A 174 -15.52 30.45 11.92
CA ASP A 174 -16.73 29.81 12.45
C ASP A 174 -16.75 28.30 12.17
N LEU A 175 -16.26 27.88 11.01
CA LEU A 175 -16.21 26.47 10.62
C LEU A 175 -15.08 25.73 11.34
N ALA A 176 -13.93 26.37 11.56
CA ALA A 176 -12.79 25.73 12.21
C ALA A 176 -13.13 25.26 13.62
N LEU A 177 -13.86 26.07 14.39
CA LEU A 177 -14.31 25.72 15.74
C LEU A 177 -15.18 24.46 15.77
N ARG A 178 -15.95 24.18 14.70
CA ARG A 178 -16.81 22.98 14.62
C ARG A 178 -16.02 21.69 14.51
N PHE A 179 -14.82 21.74 13.96
CA PHE A 179 -13.96 20.57 13.74
C PHE A 179 -12.75 20.55 14.67
N TRP A 180 -12.68 21.48 15.63
CA TRP A 180 -11.52 21.65 16.51
C TRP A 180 -11.24 20.39 17.34
N ASP A 181 -12.30 19.79 17.89
CA ASP A 181 -12.22 18.57 18.69
C ASP A 181 -11.67 17.38 17.90
N TRP A 182 -11.94 17.30 16.60
CA TRP A 182 -11.56 16.18 15.73
C TRP A 182 -10.23 16.39 15.01
N THR A 183 -9.67 17.59 15.09
CA THR A 183 -8.42 17.97 14.43
C THR A 183 -7.37 18.34 15.46
N VAL A 184 -7.45 19.54 16.03
CA VAL A 184 -6.42 20.09 16.94
C VAL A 184 -6.33 19.33 18.26
N LEU A 185 -7.48 18.96 18.84
CA LEU A 185 -7.52 18.23 20.11
C LEU A 185 -7.42 16.71 19.93
N ARG A 186 -7.46 16.23 18.68
CA ARG A 186 -7.34 14.80 18.41
C ARG A 186 -5.96 14.33 18.81
N ARG A 187 -5.93 13.25 19.57
CA ARG A 187 -4.72 12.57 20.01
C ARG A 187 -4.93 11.07 19.79
N THR A 188 -4.00 10.41 19.11
CA THR A 188 -3.99 8.94 19.02
C THR A 188 -2.68 8.41 19.57
N GLN A 189 -2.75 7.29 20.28
CA GLN A 189 -1.58 6.68 20.91
C GLN A 189 -0.75 5.91 19.88
N PRO A 190 0.59 6.08 19.89
CA PRO A 190 1.46 5.27 19.05
C PRO A 190 1.41 3.80 19.46
N GLN A 191 1.55 2.93 18.48
CA GLN A 191 1.96 1.54 18.67
C GLN A 191 3.43 1.42 18.31
N VAL A 192 4.15 0.58 19.03
CA VAL A 192 5.59 0.43 18.92
C VAL A 192 5.94 -1.04 18.82
N ARG A 193 6.94 -1.36 18.00
CA ARG A 193 7.54 -2.69 17.93
C ARG A 193 8.99 -2.60 17.48
N ILE A 194 9.85 -3.36 18.14
CA ILE A 194 11.24 -3.51 17.71
C ILE A 194 11.35 -4.75 16.81
N ILE A 195 11.94 -4.57 15.64
CA ILE A 195 12.22 -5.64 14.69
C ILE A 195 13.75 -5.74 14.51
N PRO A 196 14.38 -6.87 14.87
CA PRO A 196 15.77 -7.11 14.57
C PRO A 196 15.94 -7.49 13.09
N ALA A 197 16.86 -6.83 12.40
CA ALA A 197 17.32 -7.19 11.08
C ALA A 197 18.74 -7.77 11.16
N GLU A 198 18.88 -9.04 10.78
CA GLU A 198 20.19 -9.69 10.69
C GLU A 198 20.96 -9.14 9.49
N THR A 199 22.19 -8.69 9.73
CA THR A 199 23.09 -8.14 8.70
C THR A 199 23.85 -9.22 7.93
N GLY A 200 23.31 -10.45 7.87
CA GLY A 200 23.81 -11.54 7.04
C GLY A 200 24.94 -12.39 7.62
N ASN A 201 25.54 -12.02 8.77
CA ASN A 201 26.59 -12.80 9.43
C ASN A 201 26.49 -12.75 10.97
N ALA A 202 26.50 -13.91 11.62
CA ALA A 202 26.32 -14.09 13.08
C ALA A 202 27.41 -13.46 13.99
N ARG A 203 28.40 -12.76 13.43
CA ARG A 203 29.47 -12.02 14.15
C ARG A 203 29.42 -10.50 13.90
N VAL A 204 28.39 -10.03 13.20
CA VAL A 204 28.24 -8.65 12.70
C VAL A 204 27.08 -7.98 13.46
N PRO A 205 27.14 -6.66 13.70
CA PRO A 205 26.10 -5.91 14.41
C PRO A 205 24.68 -6.22 13.90
N VAL A 206 23.77 -6.48 14.82
CA VAL A 206 22.34 -6.57 14.56
C VAL A 206 21.80 -5.14 14.46
N ARG A 207 20.98 -4.87 13.43
CA ARG A 207 20.26 -3.60 13.34
C ARG A 207 18.91 -3.78 14.01
N LEU A 208 18.66 -3.06 15.08
CA LEU A 208 17.35 -2.96 15.72
C LEU A 208 16.60 -1.79 15.11
N THR A 209 15.44 -2.05 14.52
CA THR A 209 14.58 -0.98 14.02
C THR A 209 13.35 -0.88 14.90
N CYS A 210 13.19 0.26 15.57
CA CYS A 210 11.97 0.57 16.30
C CYS A 210 10.97 1.18 15.34
N HIS A 211 9.87 0.49 15.08
CA HIS A 211 8.75 0.98 14.28
C HIS A 211 7.71 1.60 15.18
N ILE A 212 7.27 2.81 14.85
CA ILE A 212 6.25 3.56 15.59
C ILE A 212 5.15 3.95 14.58
N TRP A 213 3.88 3.63 14.86
CA TRP A 213 2.79 3.93 13.93
C TRP A 213 1.46 4.21 14.65
N GLY A 214 0.48 4.73 13.92
CA GLY A 214 -0.89 4.93 14.42
C GLY A 214 -1.08 6.19 15.28
N PHE A 215 -0.06 7.05 15.38
CA PHE A 215 -0.09 8.24 16.22
C PHE A 215 -0.50 9.50 15.46
N TYR A 216 -1.00 10.48 16.22
CA TYR A 216 -1.38 11.82 15.77
C TYR A 216 -1.36 12.74 16.98
N PRO A 217 -0.76 13.95 16.91
CA PRO A 217 -0.19 14.65 15.74
C PRO A 217 1.20 14.12 15.31
N PRO A 218 1.86 14.68 14.27
CA PRO A 218 3.15 14.16 13.79
C PRO A 218 4.34 14.34 14.76
N GLU A 219 4.26 15.24 15.74
CA GLU A 219 5.36 15.51 16.66
C GLU A 219 5.58 14.33 17.63
N VAL A 220 6.67 13.59 17.43
CA VAL A 220 7.08 12.46 18.27
C VAL A 220 8.58 12.54 18.58
N THR A 221 8.96 12.12 19.78
CA THR A 221 10.37 12.01 20.18
C THR A 221 10.66 10.56 20.51
N VAL A 222 11.75 10.02 19.96
CA VAL A 222 12.15 8.61 20.15
C VAL A 222 13.59 8.59 20.64
N ILE A 223 13.85 7.81 21.69
CA ILE A 223 15.15 7.67 22.35
C ILE A 223 15.45 6.18 22.50
N TRP A 224 16.69 5.78 22.22
CA TRP A 224 17.16 4.43 22.53
C TRP A 224 17.84 4.40 23.89
N LEU A 225 17.56 3.35 24.66
CA LEU A 225 18.21 3.05 25.92
C LEU A 225 18.90 1.69 25.83
N HIS A 226 20.11 1.59 26.36
CA HIS A 226 20.82 0.32 26.57
C HIS A 226 21.03 0.14 28.08
N ASN A 227 20.40 -0.88 28.66
CA ASN A 227 20.42 -1.15 30.11
C ASN A 227 20.07 0.08 30.98
N GLY A 228 19.27 1.02 30.45
CA GLY A 228 18.85 2.26 31.11
C GLY A 228 19.61 3.52 30.70
N ASP A 229 20.76 3.39 30.03
CA ASP A 229 21.57 4.53 29.56
C ASP A 229 21.18 4.94 28.13
N ILE A 230 21.15 6.24 27.85
CA ILE A 230 20.79 6.77 26.53
C ILE A 230 21.91 6.46 25.52
N VAL A 231 21.53 5.88 24.38
CA VAL A 231 22.44 5.60 23.26
C VAL A 231 21.99 6.30 21.99
N GLU A 232 22.96 6.72 21.17
CA GLU A 232 22.68 7.43 19.92
C GLU A 232 22.17 6.45 18.85
N PRO A 233 21.12 6.82 18.09
CA PRO A 233 20.66 6.03 16.96
C PRO A 233 21.68 6.04 15.81
N ASP A 234 21.55 5.08 14.91
CA ASP A 234 22.40 4.98 13.72
C ASP A 234 22.09 6.10 12.70
N ASP A 235 20.82 6.52 12.65
CA ASP A 235 20.36 7.60 11.79
C ASP A 235 20.42 8.95 12.54
N TYR A 236 21.34 9.83 12.14
CA TYR A 236 21.50 11.18 12.72
C TYR A 236 20.45 12.19 12.19
N ASN A 237 19.60 11.76 11.26
CA ASN A 237 18.58 12.62 10.68
C ASN A 237 17.47 12.92 11.70
N PRO A 238 16.90 14.14 11.69
CA PRO A 238 15.75 14.44 12.53
C PRO A 238 14.61 13.49 12.21
N ILE A 239 13.97 12.96 13.26
CA ILE A 239 12.85 12.02 13.14
C ILE A 239 11.75 12.68 12.33
N SER A 240 11.51 12.17 11.13
CA SER A 240 10.42 12.63 10.27
C SER A 240 9.24 11.67 10.34
N ALA A 241 8.07 12.20 10.68
CA ALA A 241 6.82 11.46 10.65
C ALA A 241 6.26 11.38 9.22
N ILE A 242 5.99 10.17 8.74
CA ILE A 242 5.45 9.89 7.41
C ILE A 242 3.92 9.82 7.53
N PRO A 243 3.16 10.61 6.75
CA PRO A 243 1.69 10.57 6.78
C PRO A 243 1.14 9.34 6.06
N ASN A 244 0.18 8.64 6.68
CA ASN A 244 -0.50 7.49 6.08
C ASN A 244 -1.74 7.87 5.25
N GLY A 245 -2.24 9.10 5.38
CA GLY A 245 -3.43 9.59 4.68
C GLY A 245 -4.77 9.31 5.39
N ASP A 246 -4.74 8.56 6.49
CA ASP A 246 -5.89 8.22 7.34
C ASP A 246 -5.91 9.01 8.66
N TRP A 247 -5.20 10.15 8.71
CA TRP A 247 -4.93 10.94 9.91
C TRP A 247 -4.05 10.23 10.95
N SER A 248 -3.27 9.23 10.56
CA SER A 248 -2.19 8.68 11.35
C SER A 248 -0.82 8.92 10.69
N TYR A 249 0.20 8.88 11.52
CA TYR A 249 1.60 8.96 11.12
C TYR A 249 2.35 7.69 11.51
N GLN A 250 3.45 7.47 10.80
CA GLN A 250 4.42 6.41 11.10
C GLN A 250 5.85 6.94 11.03
N THR A 251 6.74 6.37 11.81
CA THR A 251 8.17 6.66 11.76
C THR A 251 8.97 5.44 12.23
N HIS A 252 10.27 5.45 11.99
CA HIS A 252 11.16 4.40 12.46
C HIS A 252 12.53 4.97 12.81
N VAL A 253 13.17 4.37 13.80
CA VAL A 253 14.53 4.74 14.21
C VAL A 253 15.36 3.47 14.37
N SER A 254 16.52 3.45 13.72
CA SER A 254 17.42 2.28 13.73
C SER A 254 18.56 2.47 14.75
N LEU A 255 19.00 1.36 15.33
CA LEU A 255 20.19 1.29 16.19
C LEU A 255 21.04 0.08 15.77
N LEU A 256 22.33 0.30 15.51
CA LEU A 256 23.29 -0.79 15.27
C LEU A 256 23.92 -1.24 16.59
N VAL A 257 23.77 -2.52 16.93
CA VAL A 257 24.25 -3.06 18.20
C VAL A 257 24.99 -4.38 18.00
N ALA A 258 25.95 -4.67 18.87
CA ALA A 258 26.56 -5.99 19.00
C ALA A 258 25.93 -6.68 20.23
N PRO A 259 24.88 -7.50 20.06
CA PRO A 259 24.11 -7.99 21.20
C PRO A 259 24.92 -8.95 22.08
N VAL A 260 24.95 -8.69 23.38
CA VAL A 260 25.51 -9.59 24.39
C VAL A 260 24.38 -10.20 25.20
N ALA A 261 24.50 -11.48 25.56
CA ALA A 261 23.50 -12.17 26.38
C ALA A 261 23.34 -11.45 27.74
N GLY A 262 22.11 -11.04 28.06
CA GLY A 262 21.78 -10.28 29.26
C GLY A 262 21.57 -8.78 29.04
N ASP A 263 21.94 -8.25 27.87
CA ASP A 263 21.65 -6.86 27.52
C ASP A 263 20.17 -6.66 27.18
N THR A 264 19.63 -5.50 27.57
CA THR A 264 18.29 -5.05 27.19
C THR A 264 18.39 -3.72 26.47
N TYR A 265 17.79 -3.65 25.29
CA TYR A 265 17.67 -2.43 24.49
C TYR A 265 16.21 -1.99 24.49
N THR A 266 15.96 -0.75 24.90
CA THR A 266 14.61 -0.21 25.02
C THR A 266 14.42 0.94 24.06
N CYS A 267 13.34 0.91 23.28
CA CYS A 267 12.88 2.06 22.50
C CYS A 267 11.88 2.86 23.35
N SER A 268 12.25 4.08 23.73
CA SER A 268 11.42 5.00 24.49
C SER A 268 10.77 6.01 23.57
N VAL A 269 9.44 6.01 23.52
CA VAL A 269 8.64 6.87 22.64
C VAL A 269 7.85 7.87 23.48
N GLN A 270 8.17 9.15 23.31
CA GLN A 270 7.46 10.26 23.90
C GLN A 270 6.54 10.88 22.85
N HIS A 271 5.26 10.93 23.19
CA HIS A 271 4.24 11.53 22.36
C HIS A 271 3.19 12.17 23.25
N VAL A 272 2.67 13.31 22.82
CA VAL A 272 1.71 14.15 23.55
C VAL A 272 0.37 13.48 23.89
N SER A 273 0.04 12.35 23.24
CA SER A 273 -1.13 11.53 23.60
C SER A 273 -0.88 10.59 24.80
N LEU A 274 0.38 10.45 25.23
CA LEU A 274 0.80 9.60 26.33
C LEU A 274 1.20 10.47 27.52
N GLN A 275 0.84 10.04 28.73
CA GLN A 275 1.24 10.71 29.97
C GLN A 275 2.65 10.27 30.42
N GLU A 276 3.01 9.03 30.10
CA GLU A 276 4.32 8.42 30.35
C GLU A 276 4.90 7.91 29.04
N PRO A 277 6.23 7.86 28.87
CA PRO A 277 6.83 7.34 27.65
C PRO A 277 6.46 5.87 27.44
N LEU A 278 6.13 5.51 26.20
CA LEU A 278 5.93 4.11 25.84
C LEU A 278 7.29 3.45 25.67
N LEU A 279 7.53 2.38 26.44
CA LEU A 279 8.79 1.63 26.44
C LEU A 279 8.55 0.28 25.79
N GLU A 280 9.32 -0.04 24.75
CA GLU A 280 9.35 -1.35 24.12
C GLU A 280 10.74 -1.94 24.30
N ASP A 281 10.82 -3.13 24.90
CA ASP A 281 12.08 -3.79 25.23
C ASP A 281 12.42 -4.87 24.20
N TRP A 282 13.71 -4.98 23.88
CA TRP A 282 14.27 -6.06 23.10
C TRP A 282 15.50 -6.63 23.81
N SER A 283 15.55 -7.95 23.93
CA SER A 283 16.71 -8.68 24.46
C SER A 283 17.14 -9.75 23.45
N PRO A 284 18.46 -10.03 23.37
CA PRO A 284 18.96 -11.05 22.47
C PRO A 284 18.58 -12.44 22.97
N GLY A 285 17.82 -13.18 22.16
CA GLY A 285 17.34 -14.51 22.48
C GLY A 285 16.11 -14.87 21.64
N LEU A 286 15.61 -16.10 21.83
CA LEU A 286 14.31 -16.48 21.28
C LEU A 286 13.22 -15.75 22.07
N MET A 287 12.21 -15.21 21.36
CA MET A 287 11.02 -14.67 22.04
C MET A 287 10.46 -15.74 22.99
N PRO A 288 9.93 -15.36 24.16
CA PRO A 288 9.46 -16.32 25.16
C PRO A 288 8.41 -17.29 24.61
N GLU A 289 7.55 -16.81 23.70
CA GLU A 289 6.57 -17.65 23.00
C GLU A 289 7.21 -18.76 22.15
N VAL A 290 8.24 -18.41 21.37
CA VAL A 290 8.98 -19.39 20.55
C VAL A 290 9.77 -20.35 21.44
N THR A 291 10.35 -19.85 22.53
CA THR A 291 11.08 -20.68 23.50
C THR A 291 10.17 -21.76 24.09
N ILE A 292 8.95 -21.41 24.49
CA ILE A 292 7.96 -22.37 25.01
C ILE A 292 7.61 -23.40 23.94
N LEU A 293 7.37 -22.99 22.69
CA LEU A 293 7.08 -23.92 21.59
C LEU A 293 8.22 -24.90 21.33
N VAL A 294 9.47 -24.43 21.34
CA VAL A 294 10.66 -25.29 21.20
C VAL A 294 10.75 -26.27 22.36
N VAL A 295 10.50 -25.83 23.60
CA VAL A 295 10.50 -26.72 24.78
C VAL A 295 9.40 -27.79 24.66
N VAL A 296 8.19 -27.42 24.27
CA VAL A 296 7.09 -28.39 24.09
C VAL A 296 7.40 -29.39 22.98
N ALA A 297 7.88 -28.91 21.83
CA ALA A 297 8.25 -29.76 20.69
C ALA A 297 9.37 -30.75 21.05
N THR A 298 10.40 -30.29 21.77
CA THR A 298 11.51 -31.14 22.20
C THR A 298 11.07 -32.21 23.21
N VAL A 299 10.22 -31.86 24.18
CA VAL A 299 9.67 -32.82 25.15
C VAL A 299 8.84 -33.90 24.44
N LEU A 300 7.95 -33.51 23.52
CA LEU A 300 7.16 -34.45 22.73
C LEU A 300 8.02 -35.37 21.87
N MET A 301 9.09 -34.83 21.27
CA MET A 301 10.04 -35.61 20.47
C MET A 301 10.76 -36.65 21.34
N VAL A 302 11.22 -36.28 22.53
CA VAL A 302 11.91 -37.18 23.46
C VAL A 302 10.98 -38.28 23.96
N LEU A 303 9.72 -37.94 24.31
CA LEU A 303 8.72 -38.92 24.71
C LEU A 303 8.38 -39.90 23.57
N GLY A 304 8.18 -39.38 22.36
CA GLY A 304 7.92 -40.19 21.17
C GLY A 304 9.08 -41.15 20.88
N LEU A 305 10.32 -40.67 20.96
CA LEU A 305 11.51 -41.50 20.78
C LEU A 305 11.63 -42.58 21.87
N GLY A 306 11.36 -42.24 23.12
CA GLY A 306 11.38 -43.19 24.24
C GLY A 306 10.37 -44.34 24.05
N LEU A 307 9.14 -44.02 23.65
CA LEU A 307 8.10 -45.02 23.36
C LEU A 307 8.48 -45.89 22.16
N PHE A 308 9.04 -45.29 21.10
CA PHE A 308 9.50 -46.02 19.92
C PHE A 308 10.61 -47.02 20.28
N LEU A 309 11.64 -46.59 21.01
CA LEU A 309 12.73 -47.46 21.45
C LEU A 309 12.23 -48.60 22.35
N ALA A 310 11.32 -48.31 23.29
CA ALA A 310 10.70 -49.32 24.12
C ALA A 310 9.90 -50.33 23.29
N GLY A 311 9.16 -49.87 22.28
CA GLY A 311 8.43 -50.72 21.33
C GLY A 311 9.36 -51.65 20.55
N VAL A 312 10.46 -51.11 20.00
CA VAL A 312 11.46 -51.89 19.26
C VAL A 312 12.13 -52.93 20.17
N TYR A 313 12.49 -52.55 21.40
CA TYR A 313 13.06 -53.48 22.37
C TYR A 313 12.10 -54.63 22.66
N ARG A 314 10.83 -54.34 22.94
CA ARG A 314 9.82 -55.39 23.16
C ARG A 314 9.57 -56.24 21.93
N TYR A 315 9.65 -55.70 20.73
CA TYR A 315 9.52 -56.46 19.48
C TYR A 315 10.70 -57.43 19.30
N LYS A 316 11.94 -56.96 19.52
CA LYS A 316 13.14 -57.79 19.44
C LYS A 316 13.26 -58.81 20.58
N ALA A 317 12.73 -58.49 21.76
CA ALA A 317 12.70 -59.39 22.91
C ALA A 317 11.55 -60.41 22.86
N ARG A 318 10.67 -60.37 21.84
CA ARG A 318 9.73 -61.47 21.63
C ARG A 318 10.52 -62.72 21.24
N PRO A 319 10.33 -63.86 21.93
CA PRO A 319 10.91 -65.11 21.47
C PRO A 319 10.38 -65.41 20.06
N PRO A 320 11.18 -66.04 19.18
CA PRO A 320 10.69 -66.49 17.88
C PRO A 320 9.42 -67.31 18.09
N ALA A 321 8.40 -67.06 17.26
CA ALA A 321 7.16 -67.83 17.32
C ALA A 321 7.51 -69.33 17.28
N PRO A 322 6.83 -70.18 18.09
CA PRO A 322 7.07 -71.62 18.03
C PRO A 322 6.93 -72.07 16.57
N GLY A 323 8.03 -72.62 16.05
CA GLY A 323 8.06 -73.17 14.69
C GLY A 323 6.95 -74.19 14.52
N TYR A 324 6.38 -74.20 13.32
CA TYR A 324 5.32 -75.12 12.92
C TYR A 324 5.61 -76.54 13.43
N THR A 325 4.80 -77.04 14.35
CA THR A 325 4.83 -78.45 14.74
C THR A 325 4.13 -79.23 13.64
N PRO A 326 4.83 -80.08 12.86
CA PRO A 326 4.18 -80.89 11.85
C PRO A 326 3.18 -81.83 12.50
N LEU A 327 1.95 -81.88 11.97
CA LEU A 327 0.98 -82.88 12.38
C LEU A 327 1.49 -84.29 11.99
N PRO A 328 1.16 -85.34 12.75
CA PRO A 328 1.58 -86.69 12.43
C PRO A 328 0.98 -87.11 11.08
N GLY A 329 1.79 -87.15 10.02
CA GLY A 329 1.39 -87.64 8.69
C GLY A 329 1.91 -86.86 7.48
N ASP A 330 2.50 -85.67 7.64
CA ASP A 330 2.93 -84.86 6.50
C ASP A 330 4.39 -85.16 6.09
N ASN A 331 4.57 -85.72 4.89
CA ASN A 331 5.87 -86.10 4.29
C ASN A 331 6.34 -85.06 3.25
N TYR A 332 6.51 -83.79 3.62
CA TYR A 332 7.19 -82.84 2.74
C TYR A 332 8.67 -82.70 3.12
N PRO A 333 9.61 -82.90 2.18
CA PRO A 333 11.03 -82.75 2.47
C PRO A 333 11.35 -81.28 2.77
N ALA A 334 12.07 -81.06 3.86
CA ALA A 334 12.53 -79.74 4.26
C ALA A 334 13.43 -79.15 3.16
N GLY A 335 12.94 -78.11 2.48
CA GLY A 335 13.77 -77.27 1.62
C GLY A 335 14.74 -76.48 2.50
N SER A 336 16.03 -76.73 2.32
CA SER A 336 17.11 -75.94 2.92
C SER A 336 17.05 -74.50 2.41
N ILE A 337 16.89 -73.55 3.33
CA ILE A 337 17.23 -72.13 3.14
C ILE A 337 18.73 -71.98 3.43
#